data_AF-A0A8J6GA23-F1
#
_entry.id   AF-A0A8J6GA23-F1
#
_cell.length_a   1.000
_cell.length_b   1.000
_cell.length_c   1.000
_cell.angle_alpha   90.00
_cell.angle_beta   90.00
_cell.angle_gamma   90.00
#
_symmetry.space_group_name_H-M   'P 1'
#
loop_
_entity.id
_entity.type
_entity.pdbx_description
1 polymer ?
#
loop_
_entity_poly.entity_id
_entity_poly.type
_entity_poly.pdbx_seq_one_letter_code
_entity_poly.pdbx_strand_id
1 'polypeptide(L)'
;MCLSATSGAVSSPGSRNGSTPARDNPGEGLRKSHSEVIRKSVLDHSSLFSLEEQPAPVHLSKSGEHVDVDVPVACHPGYCVIQPWQEIHKLEVLMEEMILYYSMSEESHRAVERDQVYAAKVDNTW
;
A
#
# COMPACT_ATOMS: atom_id res chain seq x y z
N MET A 1 1.14 -35.33 3.52
CA MET A 1 1.12 -34.99 4.96
C MET A 1 0.46 -33.63 5.09
N CYS A 2 -0.79 -33.58 5.54
CA CYS A 2 -1.55 -32.33 5.67
C CYS A 2 -1.87 -32.14 7.16
N LEU A 3 -1.47 -31.02 7.75
CA LEU A 3 -1.79 -30.65 9.12
C LEU A 3 -2.84 -29.53 9.06
N SER A 4 -3.97 -29.71 9.73
CA SER A 4 -5.04 -28.72 9.88
C SER A 4 -5.06 -28.18 11.31
N ALA A 5 -5.25 -26.86 11.46
CA ALA A 5 -5.38 -26.17 12.74
C ALA A 5 -6.81 -25.68 12.93
N THR A 6 -7.37 -25.87 14.14
CA THR A 6 -8.69 -25.38 14.53
C THR A 6 -8.56 -24.06 15.29
N SER A 7 -9.39 -23.07 14.93
CA SER A 7 -9.45 -21.76 15.57
C SER A 7 -10.43 -21.78 16.75
N GLY A 8 -9.97 -21.36 17.93
CA GLY A 8 -10.78 -21.21 19.13
C GLY A 8 -11.29 -19.78 19.28
N ALA A 9 -12.61 -19.61 19.26
CA ALA A 9 -13.29 -18.35 19.53
C ALA A 9 -13.38 -18.07 21.04
N VAL A 10 -13.14 -16.83 21.46
CA VAL A 10 -13.58 -16.32 22.77
C VAL A 10 -14.16 -14.91 22.61
N SER A 11 -15.33 -14.70 23.22
CA SER A 11 -16.22 -13.55 23.08
C SER A 11 -16.05 -12.52 24.20
N SER A 12 -16.39 -11.26 23.88
CA SER A 12 -16.44 -10.07 24.75
C SER A 12 -17.65 -10.04 25.70
N PRO A 13 -17.60 -9.20 26.76
CA PRO A 13 -18.54 -8.05 26.88
C PRO A 13 -17.82 -6.81 27.51
N GLY A 14 -18.19 -5.52 27.40
CA GLY A 14 -19.47 -4.81 27.25
C GLY A 14 -19.73 -3.96 28.51
N SER A 15 -19.68 -2.61 28.47
CA SER A 15 -20.31 -1.73 29.50
C SER A 15 -20.43 -0.25 29.06
N ARG A 16 -21.42 0.44 29.64
CA ARG A 16 -22.23 1.58 29.14
C ARG A 16 -22.18 2.77 30.11
N ASN A 17 -22.45 4.00 29.58
CA ASN A 17 -23.01 5.25 30.19
C ASN A 17 -22.06 6.48 30.15
N GLY A 18 -22.47 7.78 30.04
CA GLY A 18 -23.75 8.46 29.83
C GLY A 18 -23.58 10.01 29.94
N SER A 19 -24.47 10.77 29.26
CA SER A 19 -25.01 12.13 29.54
C SER A 19 -24.20 13.45 29.40
N THR A 20 -24.76 14.37 28.58
CA THR A 20 -24.58 15.84 28.49
C THR A 20 -25.41 16.59 29.56
N PRO A 21 -25.20 17.91 29.85
CA PRO A 21 -26.00 18.96 29.20
C PRO A 21 -25.31 20.35 28.97
N ALA A 22 -26.05 21.21 28.26
CA ALA A 22 -25.72 22.50 27.62
C ALA A 22 -25.56 23.74 28.53
N ARG A 23 -25.05 24.88 28.00
CA ARG A 23 -25.62 26.24 28.21
C ARG A 23 -25.05 27.40 27.33
N ASP A 24 -25.95 28.01 26.56
CA ASP A 24 -26.20 29.42 26.14
C ASP A 24 -25.14 30.43 25.59
N ASN A 25 -25.62 31.14 24.55
CA ASN A 25 -25.18 32.26 23.65
C ASN A 25 -25.11 33.65 24.37
N PRO A 26 -24.98 34.88 23.76
CA PRO A 26 -24.58 35.36 22.42
C PRO A 26 -23.51 36.50 22.40
N GLY A 27 -22.99 36.86 21.22
CA GLY A 27 -22.23 38.12 21.05
C GLY A 27 -21.71 38.35 19.63
N GLU A 28 -22.23 39.39 18.99
CA GLU A 28 -22.15 39.76 17.58
C GLU A 28 -20.87 40.57 17.28
N GLY A 29 -20.26 40.45 16.09
CA GLY A 29 -19.05 41.22 15.79
C GLY A 29 -18.45 41.08 14.39
N LEU A 30 -19.08 41.76 13.44
CA LEU A 30 -18.58 42.18 12.12
C LEU A 30 -17.05 42.34 11.97
N ARG A 31 -16.42 41.54 11.09
CA ARG A 31 -15.37 42.00 10.14
C ARG A 31 -14.89 40.90 9.17
N LYS A 32 -15.19 41.12 7.88
CA LYS A 32 -14.28 41.07 6.71
C LYS A 32 -13.48 39.77 6.58
N SER A 33 -13.93 38.84 5.73
CA SER A 33 -13.47 38.69 4.33
C SER A 33 -11.95 38.64 4.18
N HIS A 34 -11.48 37.59 3.50
CA HIS A 34 -10.12 37.36 3.02
C HIS A 34 -9.24 36.39 3.83
N SER A 35 -9.67 35.12 3.94
CA SER A 35 -8.75 33.98 4.16
C SER A 35 -9.33 32.62 3.74
N GLU A 36 -10.22 32.59 2.73
CA GLU A 36 -10.76 31.36 2.11
C GLU A 36 -10.05 30.99 0.78
N VAL A 37 -8.86 31.55 0.53
CA VAL A 37 -8.06 31.23 -0.68
C VAL A 37 -6.73 30.54 -0.33
N ILE A 38 -6.32 30.52 0.95
CA ILE A 38 -5.04 29.95 1.38
C ILE A 38 -5.26 28.73 2.30
N ARG A 39 -6.16 27.83 1.94
CA ARG A 39 -6.16 26.43 2.45
C ARG A 39 -6.49 25.39 1.37
N LYS A 40 -6.65 25.82 0.12
CA LYS A 40 -6.93 24.95 -1.04
C LYS A 40 -5.67 24.60 -1.84
N SER A 41 -4.49 24.83 -1.29
CA SER A 41 -3.22 24.43 -1.92
C SER A 41 -2.68 23.16 -1.26
N VAL A 42 -2.74 23.05 0.08
CA VAL A 42 -2.07 21.94 0.79
C VAL A 42 -2.73 20.56 0.58
N LEU A 43 -3.97 20.48 0.11
CA LEU A 43 -4.69 19.21 -0.07
C LEU A 43 -4.52 18.58 -1.46
N ASP A 44 -4.03 19.31 -2.47
CA ASP A 44 -3.98 18.81 -3.85
C ASP A 44 -2.59 18.30 -4.28
N HIS A 45 -1.53 18.62 -3.55
CA HIS A 45 -0.18 18.11 -3.87
C HIS A 45 0.04 16.67 -3.41
N SER A 46 -0.72 16.19 -2.42
CA SER A 46 -0.53 14.83 -1.88
C SER A 46 -1.20 13.75 -2.72
N SER A 47 -2.16 14.10 -3.59
CA SER A 47 -2.95 13.11 -4.35
C SER A 47 -2.40 12.86 -5.76
N LEU A 48 -1.61 13.80 -6.31
CA LEU A 48 -1.04 13.72 -7.65
C LEU A 48 0.26 12.90 -7.71
N PHE A 49 1.04 12.83 -6.63
CA PHE A 49 2.22 11.95 -6.55
C PHE A 49 1.85 10.47 -6.40
N SER A 50 0.60 10.15 -6.05
CA SER A 50 0.26 8.81 -5.58
C SER A 50 -0.26 7.86 -6.65
N LEU A 51 -0.59 8.33 -7.86
CA LEU A 51 -1.18 7.50 -8.92
C LEU A 51 -0.19 7.15 -10.05
N GLU A 52 0.83 7.98 -10.29
CA GLU A 52 1.75 7.81 -11.43
C GLU A 52 2.97 6.91 -11.12
N GLU A 53 3.34 6.75 -9.85
CA GLU A 53 4.54 5.98 -9.44
C GLU A 53 4.25 4.49 -9.17
N GLN A 54 2.98 4.07 -9.12
CA GLN A 54 2.66 2.68 -8.81
C GLN A 54 2.81 1.77 -10.04
N PRO A 55 3.42 0.58 -9.90
CA PRO A 55 3.54 -0.36 -10.99
C PRO A 55 2.16 -0.77 -11.51
N ALA A 56 2.05 -0.95 -12.82
CA ALA A 56 0.80 -1.36 -13.46
C ALA A 56 0.30 -2.68 -12.84
N PRO A 57 -0.98 -2.76 -12.42
CA PRO A 57 -1.55 -4.00 -11.91
C PRO A 57 -1.49 -5.12 -12.94
N VAL A 58 -1.09 -6.32 -12.49
CA VAL A 58 -1.04 -7.52 -13.33
C VAL A 58 -2.46 -7.98 -13.67
N HIS A 59 -2.70 -8.28 -14.95
CA HIS A 59 -4.00 -8.76 -15.41
C HIS A 59 -4.11 -10.26 -15.17
N LEU A 60 -5.09 -10.66 -14.35
CA LEU A 60 -5.39 -12.07 -14.12
C LEU A 60 -6.47 -12.57 -15.07
N SER A 61 -6.42 -13.87 -15.38
CA SER A 61 -7.43 -14.55 -16.19
C SER A 61 -8.81 -14.55 -15.54
N LYS A 62 -9.84 -14.72 -16.37
CA LYS A 62 -11.22 -14.74 -15.90
C LYS A 62 -11.51 -16.02 -15.13
N SER A 63 -12.51 -15.98 -14.28
CA SER A 63 -13.00 -17.17 -13.58
C SER A 63 -13.38 -18.28 -14.58
N GLY A 64 -12.84 -19.48 -14.39
CA GLY A 64 -13.06 -20.64 -15.26
C GLY A 64 -11.95 -20.88 -16.30
N GLU A 65 -11.02 -19.93 -16.44
CA GLU A 65 -9.80 -20.11 -17.23
C GLU A 65 -8.67 -20.63 -16.34
N HIS A 66 -7.83 -21.51 -16.89
CA HIS A 66 -6.63 -22.00 -16.21
C HIS A 66 -5.42 -21.29 -16.80
N VAL A 67 -4.46 -20.96 -15.93
CA VAL A 67 -3.18 -20.36 -16.31
C VAL A 67 -2.05 -21.13 -15.68
N ASP A 68 -0.95 -21.24 -16.41
CA ASP A 68 0.31 -21.72 -15.86
C ASP A 68 0.91 -20.61 -14.98
N VAL A 69 1.23 -20.96 -13.73
CA VAL A 69 1.76 -20.03 -12.74
C VAL A 69 2.97 -20.62 -12.06
N ASP A 70 3.89 -19.74 -11.68
CA ASP A 70 4.93 -20.03 -10.71
C ASP A 70 4.51 -19.54 -9.32
N VAL A 71 4.96 -20.23 -8.27
CA VAL A 71 4.65 -19.91 -6.87
C VAL A 71 5.96 -19.57 -6.15
N PRO A 72 6.48 -18.33 -6.29
CA PRO A 72 7.80 -17.97 -5.79
C PRO A 72 7.88 -17.97 -4.26
N VAL A 73 6.78 -17.63 -3.57
CA VAL A 73 6.73 -17.58 -2.10
C VAL A 73 5.41 -18.15 -1.61
N ALA A 74 5.49 -19.04 -0.63
CA ALA A 74 4.34 -19.57 0.10
C ALA A 74 4.64 -19.62 1.60
N CYS A 75 3.69 -19.14 2.41
CA CYS A 75 3.79 -19.22 3.86
C CYS A 75 2.98 -20.43 4.39
N HIS A 76 1.75 -20.61 3.91
CA HIS A 76 0.86 -21.72 4.24
C HIS A 76 -0.24 -21.88 3.17
N PRO A 77 -1.01 -22.98 3.17
CA PRO A 77 -2.11 -23.14 2.22
C PRO A 77 -3.05 -21.93 2.25
N GLY A 78 -3.37 -21.40 1.07
CA GLY A 78 -4.19 -20.19 0.90
C GLY A 78 -3.44 -18.86 0.99
N TYR A 79 -2.15 -18.85 1.37
CA TYR A 79 -1.31 -17.64 1.43
C TYR A 79 0.00 -17.85 0.67
N CYS A 80 -0.03 -17.46 -0.59
CA CYS A 80 1.11 -17.50 -1.49
C CYS A 80 1.04 -16.33 -2.47
N VAL A 81 2.19 -16.01 -3.05
CA VAL A 81 2.28 -15.15 -4.22
C VAL A 81 2.28 -16.05 -5.44
N ILE A 82 1.53 -15.67 -6.48
CA ILE A 82 1.51 -16.35 -7.77
C ILE A 82 1.99 -15.39 -8.85
N GLN A 83 2.76 -15.90 -9.80
CA GLN A 83 3.23 -15.15 -10.95
C GLN A 83 2.85 -15.88 -12.24
N PRO A 84 2.21 -15.20 -13.22
CA PRO A 84 1.93 -15.83 -14.52
C PRO A 84 3.21 -16.27 -15.20
N TRP A 85 3.26 -17.52 -15.67
CA TRP A 85 4.47 -18.07 -16.29
C TRP A 85 4.97 -17.24 -17.48
N GLN A 86 4.05 -16.69 -18.27
CA GLN A 86 4.35 -15.88 -19.45
C GLN A 86 5.04 -14.55 -19.14
N GLU A 87 4.96 -14.08 -17.89
CA GLU A 87 5.54 -12.80 -17.47
C GLU A 87 6.93 -12.95 -16.84
N ILE A 88 7.35 -14.17 -16.51
CA ILE A 88 8.63 -14.44 -15.83
C ILE A 88 9.80 -13.86 -16.63
N HIS A 89 9.88 -14.13 -17.93
CA HIS A 89 10.99 -13.62 -18.74
C HIS A 89 11.03 -12.09 -18.82
N LYS A 90 9.87 -11.44 -18.84
CA LYS A 90 9.82 -9.97 -18.81
C LYS A 90 10.32 -9.41 -17.48
N LEU A 91 9.97 -10.09 -16.38
CA LEU A 91 10.45 -9.73 -15.04
C LEU A 91 11.97 -9.93 -14.94
N GLU A 92 12.50 -11.05 -15.43
CA GLU A 92 13.96 -11.32 -15.43
C GLU A 92 14.73 -10.22 -16.15
N VAL A 93 14.31 -9.84 -17.36
CA VAL A 93 14.93 -8.75 -18.12
C VAL A 93 14.89 -7.43 -17.33
N LEU A 94 13.74 -7.09 -16.74
CA LEU A 94 13.61 -5.89 -15.92
C LEU A 94 14.51 -5.94 -14.69
N MET A 95 14.58 -7.08 -14.01
CA MET A 95 15.46 -7.26 -12.84
C MET A 95 16.92 -7.07 -13.22
N GLU A 96 17.37 -7.64 -14.35
CA GLU A 96 18.74 -7.45 -14.84
C GLU A 96 19.06 -5.98 -15.15
N GLU A 97 18.13 -5.27 -15.80
CA GLU A 97 18.25 -3.83 -16.06
C GLU A 97 18.32 -3.01 -14.76
N MET A 98 17.47 -3.34 -13.79
CA MET A 98 17.42 -2.67 -12.48
C MET A 98 18.70 -2.92 -11.67
N ILE A 99 19.19 -4.17 -11.65
CA ILE A 99 20.46 -4.53 -11.02
C ILE A 99 21.60 -3.70 -11.62
N LEU A 100 21.66 -3.60 -12.95
CA LEU A 100 22.70 -2.82 -13.63
C LEU A 100 22.61 -1.33 -13.27
N TYR A 101 21.40 -0.77 -13.31
CA TYR A 101 21.16 0.64 -13.02
C TYR A 101 21.59 1.01 -11.59
N TYR A 102 21.13 0.27 -10.59
CA TYR A 102 21.44 0.58 -9.18
C TYR A 102 22.85 0.18 -8.78
N SER A 103 23.48 -0.78 -9.46
CA SER A 103 24.90 -1.10 -9.22
C SER A 103 25.85 0.02 -9.63
N MET A 104 25.46 0.86 -10.59
CA MET A 104 26.26 2.01 -11.04
C MET A 104 25.82 3.34 -10.39
N SER A 105 24.66 3.36 -9.74
CA SER A 105 24.11 4.56 -9.11
C SER A 105 24.75 4.83 -7.75
N GLU A 106 24.87 6.09 -7.37
CA GLU A 106 25.31 6.47 -6.03
C GLU A 106 24.24 6.08 -5.00
N GLU A 107 24.66 5.43 -3.92
CA GLU A 107 23.76 5.09 -2.82
C GLU A 107 23.34 6.36 -2.08
N SER A 108 22.06 6.73 -2.20
CA SER A 108 21.49 7.88 -1.52
C SER A 108 20.60 7.45 -0.37
N HIS A 109 20.88 7.95 0.84
CA HIS A 109 19.99 7.75 1.98
C HIS A 109 18.77 8.64 1.84
N ARG A 110 17.64 8.04 1.43
CA ARG A 110 16.34 8.70 1.38
C ARG A 110 15.47 8.25 2.55
N ALA A 111 14.65 9.18 3.05
CA ALA A 111 13.60 8.81 3.99
C ALA A 111 12.60 7.88 3.28
N VAL A 112 12.32 6.74 3.90
CA VAL A 112 11.37 5.74 3.38
C VAL A 112 10.00 6.04 3.96
N GLU A 113 9.04 6.27 3.07
CA GLU A 113 7.66 6.52 3.44
C GLU A 113 6.81 5.26 3.29
N ARG A 114 5.76 5.15 4.10
CA ARG A 114 4.84 4.02 4.06
C ARG A 114 4.06 4.02 2.74
N ASP A 115 3.77 2.82 2.23
CA ASP A 115 2.93 2.60 1.04
C ASP A 115 3.54 3.15 -0.27
N GLN A 116 4.85 3.39 -0.29
CA GLN A 116 5.65 3.79 -1.45
C GLN A 116 6.55 2.65 -1.94
N VAL A 117 6.96 2.71 -3.22
CA VAL A 117 7.80 1.70 -3.87
C VAL A 117 9.24 2.18 -3.93
N TYR A 118 10.18 1.33 -3.53
CA TYR A 118 11.61 1.62 -3.54
C TYR A 118 12.40 0.42 -4.05
N ALA A 119 13.56 0.68 -4.67
CA ALA A 119 14.57 -0.36 -4.87
C ALA A 119 15.19 -0.74 -3.53
N ALA A 120 15.41 -2.03 -3.31
CA ALA A 120 15.91 -2.55 -2.04
C ALA A 120 16.91 -3.68 -2.31
N LYS A 121 18.00 -3.68 -1.56
CA LYS A 121 19.04 -4.69 -1.69
C LYS A 121 18.74 -5.89 -0.81
N VAL A 122 18.69 -7.08 -1.40
CA VAL A 122 18.53 -8.36 -0.69
C VAL A 122 19.76 -9.22 -0.94
N ASP A 123 20.39 -9.72 0.11
CA ASP A 123 21.61 -10.54 0.02
C ASP A 123 22.70 -9.92 -0.86
N ASN A 124 22.89 -8.60 -0.74
CA ASN A 124 23.84 -7.81 -1.53
C ASN A 124 23.57 -7.77 -3.05
N THR A 125 22.35 -8.07 -3.48
CA THR A 125 21.85 -7.90 -4.86
C THR A 125 20.72 -6.87 -4.86
N TRP A 126 20.72 -5.95 -5.85
CA TRP A 126 19.65 -4.95 -6.04
C TRP A 126 18.38 -5.55 -6.60
#